data_AF-A0A1G1H0N4-F1
#
_entry.id   AF-A0A1G1H0N4-F1
#
_cell.length_a   1.000
_cell.length_b   1.000
_cell.length_c   1.000
_cell.angle_alpha   90.00
_cell.angle_beta   90.00
_cell.angle_gamma   90.00
#
_symmetry.space_group_name_H-M   'P 1'
#
loop_
_entity.id
_entity.type
_entity.pdbx_description
1 polymer ?
#
loop_
_entity_poly.entity_id
_entity_poly.type
_entity_poly.pdbx_seq_one_letter_code
_entity_poly.pdbx_strand_id
1 'polypeptide(L)'
;MILRDGKKGLKRFLRFALATLFILLPMAAAAQTAETPPAQEAPAAPAEQGDYKTGRALFSGEKRFTNGGPPCISCHSAGVGELGGGILGPNLAQVYAGPKRALLMTGWVNSPGLPVMGPIFSAKNITEAEMEHLRVFFSETAKQPVAASKTGSFVGAGAAGFIGIMIFFSIVWSGRYRKRNKGTAHDALWRNYGGKGGK
;
A
#
# COMPACT_ATOMS: atom_id res chain seq x y z
N MET A 1 -29.79 -47.60 20.78
CA MET A 1 -29.47 -46.36 21.53
C MET A 1 -28.59 -45.43 20.67
N ILE A 2 -29.06 -44.95 19.50
CA ILE A 2 -28.27 -44.13 18.55
C ILE A 2 -29.15 -43.01 17.98
N LEU A 3 -29.50 -42.01 18.79
CA LEU A 3 -30.19 -40.78 18.33
C LEU A 3 -29.80 -39.57 19.19
N ARG A 4 -28.51 -39.40 19.54
CA ARG A 4 -28.09 -38.31 20.44
C ARG A 4 -26.81 -37.56 20.08
N ASP A 5 -26.46 -37.46 18.79
CA ASP A 5 -25.28 -36.67 18.38
C ASP A 5 -25.51 -35.61 17.28
N GLY A 6 -26.67 -35.56 16.62
CA GLY A 6 -26.95 -34.52 15.61
C GLY A 6 -27.08 -33.09 16.17
N LYS A 7 -27.60 -32.94 17.40
CA LYS A 7 -27.81 -31.61 18.03
C LYS A 7 -26.52 -30.93 18.53
N LYS A 8 -25.42 -31.68 18.69
CA LYS A 8 -24.17 -31.15 19.27
C LYS A 8 -23.30 -30.44 18.22
N GLY A 9 -23.35 -30.86 16.95
CA GLY A 9 -22.65 -30.20 15.84
C GLY A 9 -23.23 -28.83 15.50
N LEU A 10 -24.57 -28.74 15.45
CA LEU A 10 -25.28 -27.49 15.16
C LEU A 10 -25.06 -26.44 16.25
N LYS A 11 -25.05 -26.83 17.54
CA LYS A 11 -24.77 -25.91 18.66
C LYS A 11 -23.30 -25.48 18.75
N ARG A 12 -22.35 -26.24 18.19
CA ARG A 12 -20.93 -25.84 18.11
C ARG A 12 -20.70 -24.87 16.96
N PHE A 13 -21.36 -25.07 15.81
CA PHE A 13 -21.37 -24.09 14.71
C PHE A 13 -22.06 -22.77 15.11
N LEU A 14 -23.18 -22.85 15.84
CA LEU A 14 -23.93 -21.68 16.29
C LEU A 14 -23.22 -20.89 17.40
N ARG A 15 -22.30 -21.52 18.15
CA ARG A 15 -21.47 -20.83 19.17
C ARG A 15 -20.25 -20.12 18.58
N PHE A 16 -19.70 -20.60 17.46
CA PHE A 16 -18.67 -19.86 16.71
C PHE A 16 -19.26 -18.71 15.88
N ALA A 17 -20.53 -18.80 15.47
CA ALA A 17 -21.23 -17.70 14.79
C ALA A 17 -21.68 -16.56 15.73
N LEU A 18 -21.66 -16.77 17.05
CA LEU A 18 -22.08 -15.74 18.03
C LEU A 18 -20.89 -14.97 18.65
N ALA A 19 -19.65 -15.42 18.44
CA ALA A 19 -18.44 -14.74 18.95
C ALA A 19 -17.80 -13.77 17.94
N THR A 20 -18.38 -13.60 16.74
CA THR A 20 -17.90 -12.68 15.69
C THR A 20 -18.85 -11.51 15.43
N LEU A 21 -19.90 -11.33 16.24
CA LEU A 21 -20.87 -10.23 16.10
C LEU A 21 -20.59 -9.02 17.02
N PHE A 22 -19.46 -9.00 17.74
CA PHE A 22 -19.09 -7.91 18.66
C PHE A 22 -17.76 -7.20 18.30
N ILE A 23 -17.31 -7.31 17.04
CA ILE A 23 -16.12 -6.58 16.53
C ILE A 23 -16.45 -5.87 15.21
N LEU A 24 -17.68 -5.35 15.08
CA LEU A 24 -18.08 -4.47 13.98
C LEU A 24 -18.98 -3.34 14.51
N LEU A 25 -18.59 -2.72 15.62
CA LEU A 25 -19.10 -1.40 15.95
C LEU A 25 -18.20 -0.37 15.25
N PRO A 26 -18.70 0.44 14.31
CA PRO A 26 -17.93 1.57 13.84
C PRO A 26 -17.85 2.55 15.02
N MET A 27 -16.65 2.78 15.50
CA MET A 27 -16.38 3.92 16.37
C MET A 27 -16.56 5.16 15.48
N ALA A 28 -17.75 5.74 15.53
CA ALA A 28 -18.06 7.00 14.89
C ALA A 28 -17.16 8.07 15.51
N ALA A 29 -16.01 8.31 14.88
CA ALA A 29 -15.19 9.46 15.16
C ALA A 29 -16.00 10.69 14.75
N ALA A 30 -16.44 11.45 15.74
CA ALA A 30 -16.98 12.79 15.54
C ALA A 30 -15.88 13.61 14.84
N ALA A 31 -16.06 13.82 13.53
CA ALA A 31 -15.25 14.77 12.78
C ALA A 31 -15.61 16.16 13.29
N GLN A 32 -14.73 16.71 14.13
CA GLN A 32 -14.75 18.12 14.46
C GLN A 32 -14.42 18.88 13.17
N THR A 33 -15.34 19.74 12.75
CA THR A 33 -15.12 20.71 11.68
C THR A 33 -14.06 21.68 12.17
N ALA A 34 -12.80 21.40 11.85
CA ALA A 34 -11.72 22.35 12.02
C ALA A 34 -11.88 23.42 10.93
N GLU A 35 -12.41 24.56 11.35
CA GLU A 35 -12.52 25.76 10.55
C GLU A 35 -11.11 26.16 10.09
N THR A 36 -10.86 26.07 8.78
CA THR A 36 -9.57 26.45 8.19
C THR A 36 -9.55 27.97 8.05
N PRO A 37 -8.60 28.68 8.70
CA PRO A 37 -8.43 30.11 8.49
C PRO A 37 -8.19 30.42 7.00
N PRO A 38 -8.65 31.59 6.51
CA PRO A 38 -8.53 31.93 5.09
C PRO A 38 -7.06 31.91 4.67
N ALA A 39 -6.77 31.11 3.64
CA ALA A 39 -5.47 31.04 3.01
C ALA A 39 -5.12 32.44 2.46
N GLN A 40 -4.14 33.08 3.09
CA GLN A 40 -3.52 34.28 2.54
C GLN A 40 -2.85 33.89 1.23
N GLU A 41 -3.29 34.53 0.15
CA GLU A 41 -2.82 34.30 -1.21
C GLU A 41 -1.34 34.73 -1.30
N ALA A 42 -0.46 33.74 -1.37
CA ALA A 42 0.96 33.95 -1.56
C ALA A 42 1.21 34.55 -2.96
N PRO A 43 2.17 35.48 -3.10
CA PRO A 43 2.41 36.19 -4.35
C PRO A 43 2.63 35.22 -5.51
N ALA A 44 1.97 35.51 -6.63
CA ALA A 44 2.07 34.76 -7.88
C ALA A 44 3.53 34.65 -8.29
N ALA A 45 4.03 33.43 -8.23
CA ALA A 45 5.41 33.17 -8.60
C ALA A 45 5.60 33.27 -10.12
N PRO A 46 6.86 33.40 -10.59
CA PRO A 46 7.17 33.51 -12.01
C PRO A 46 6.49 32.39 -12.81
N ALA A 47 6.00 32.73 -14.00
CA ALA A 47 5.42 31.75 -14.91
C ALA A 47 6.47 30.69 -15.26
N GLU A 48 6.26 29.48 -14.75
CA GLU A 48 7.10 28.32 -15.05
C GLU A 48 6.93 27.96 -16.54
N GLN A 49 8.02 27.86 -17.30
CA GLN A 49 8.00 27.69 -18.76
C GLN A 49 7.89 26.23 -19.22
N GLY A 50 7.43 25.33 -18.35
CA GLY A 50 7.38 23.89 -18.61
C GLY A 50 6.04 23.35 -19.12
N ASP A 51 6.01 22.06 -19.47
CA ASP A 51 4.80 21.32 -19.83
C ASP A 51 4.42 20.33 -18.71
N TYR A 52 3.17 20.43 -18.24
CA TYR A 52 2.61 19.58 -17.20
C TYR A 52 2.70 18.09 -17.55
N LYS A 53 2.35 17.72 -18.78
CA LYS A 53 2.29 16.30 -19.19
C LYS A 53 3.69 15.69 -19.22
N THR A 54 4.66 16.43 -19.73
CA THR A 54 6.06 16.03 -19.75
C THR A 54 6.61 15.91 -18.33
N GLY A 55 6.30 16.86 -17.44
CA GLY A 55 6.69 16.77 -16.04
C GLY A 55 6.11 15.53 -15.34
N ARG A 56 4.82 15.24 -15.56
CA ARG A 56 4.17 14.03 -15.05
C ARG A 56 4.82 12.75 -15.61
N ALA A 57 5.15 12.73 -16.90
CA ALA A 57 5.78 11.59 -17.55
C ALA A 57 7.20 11.33 -17.02
N LEU A 58 7.99 12.39 -16.77
CA LEU A 58 9.30 12.30 -16.14
C LEU A 58 9.20 11.82 -14.69
N PHE A 59 8.26 12.36 -13.92
CA PHE A 59 8.02 11.96 -12.53
C PHE A 59 7.66 10.47 -12.42
N SER A 60 6.70 10.02 -13.23
CA SER A 60 6.19 8.64 -13.25
C SER A 60 7.12 7.64 -13.92
N GLY A 61 8.08 8.11 -14.71
CA GLY A 61 8.98 7.25 -15.50
C GLY A 61 8.39 6.73 -16.81
N GLU A 62 7.21 7.23 -17.22
CA GLU A 62 6.72 7.07 -18.59
C GLU A 62 7.72 7.64 -19.60
N LYS A 63 8.38 8.75 -19.25
CA LYS A 63 9.52 9.33 -19.97
C LYS A 63 10.78 9.21 -19.11
N ARG A 64 11.87 8.75 -19.72
CA ARG A 64 13.19 8.70 -19.05
C ARG A 64 13.84 10.09 -19.05
N PHE A 65 14.58 10.38 -17.98
CA PHE A 65 15.51 11.52 -17.95
C PHE A 65 16.64 11.33 -18.98
N THR A 66 17.10 12.44 -19.54
CA THR A 66 18.12 12.50 -20.59
C THR A 66 19.42 11.83 -20.16
N ASN A 67 19.86 12.09 -18.92
CA ASN A 67 21.07 11.49 -18.35
C ASN A 67 20.83 10.11 -17.68
N GLY A 68 19.63 9.55 -17.86
CA GLY A 68 19.28 8.20 -17.41
C GLY A 68 19.05 8.06 -15.91
N GLY A 69 18.76 9.16 -15.19
CA GLY A 69 18.35 9.12 -13.78
C GLY A 69 17.07 8.31 -13.58
N PRO A 70 16.85 7.73 -12.38
CA PRO A 70 15.61 7.02 -12.08
C PRO A 70 14.43 7.99 -11.97
N PRO A 71 13.20 7.55 -12.27
CA PRO A 71 12.02 8.39 -12.14
C PRO A 71 11.74 8.71 -10.67
N CYS A 72 11.27 9.93 -10.39
CA CYS A 72 11.03 10.39 -9.02
C CYS A 72 10.04 9.49 -8.25
N ILE A 73 9.05 8.92 -8.96
CA ILE A 73 8.02 8.05 -8.37
C ILE A 73 8.59 6.80 -7.70
N SER A 74 9.81 6.37 -8.05
CA SER A 74 10.42 5.17 -7.44
C SER A 74 10.65 5.34 -5.94
N CYS A 75 10.85 6.59 -5.50
CA CYS A 75 11.13 6.92 -4.11
C CYS A 75 10.06 7.82 -3.50
N HIS A 76 9.43 8.68 -4.28
CA HIS A 76 8.47 9.67 -3.81
C HIS A 76 7.05 9.37 -4.29
N SER A 77 6.07 9.75 -3.47
CA SER A 77 4.68 9.89 -3.91
C SER A 77 4.40 11.34 -4.29
N ALA A 78 3.50 11.57 -5.24
CA ALA A 78 2.96 12.90 -5.56
C ALA A 78 1.45 12.82 -5.85
N GLY A 79 0.76 11.82 -5.30
CA GLY A 79 -0.68 11.62 -5.56
C GLY A 79 -0.99 11.20 -7.00
N VAL A 80 0.02 10.75 -7.77
CA VAL A 80 -0.11 10.21 -9.12
C VAL A 80 0.26 8.72 -9.14
N GLY A 81 -0.36 7.98 -10.06
CA GLY A 81 -0.26 6.51 -10.15
C GLY A 81 -1.38 5.80 -9.38
N GLU A 82 -1.95 4.73 -9.95
CA GLU A 82 -3.08 4.00 -9.35
C GLU A 82 -2.73 3.33 -8.01
N LEU A 83 -1.48 2.90 -7.88
CA LEU A 83 -0.91 2.31 -6.68
C LEU A 83 -0.16 3.34 -5.81
N GLY A 84 -0.17 4.60 -6.21
CA GLY A 84 0.64 5.66 -5.62
C GLY A 84 2.09 5.65 -6.11
N GLY A 85 2.97 6.28 -5.31
CA GLY A 85 4.42 6.30 -5.54
C GLY A 85 5.21 5.74 -4.36
N GLY A 86 6.52 5.91 -4.40
CA GLY A 86 7.43 5.41 -3.37
C GLY A 86 7.20 6.05 -1.99
N ILE A 87 7.57 5.30 -0.96
CA ILE A 87 7.47 5.71 0.45
C ILE A 87 8.83 6.00 1.10
N LEU A 88 9.93 5.86 0.33
CA LEU A 88 11.28 6.08 0.83
C LEU A 88 11.56 7.58 1.02
N GLY A 89 11.02 8.40 0.11
CA GLY A 89 11.09 9.86 0.16
C GLY A 89 9.76 10.48 0.63
N PRO A 90 9.78 11.76 1.03
CA PRO A 90 8.58 12.51 1.40
C PRO A 90 7.59 12.62 0.23
N ASN A 91 6.31 12.77 0.55
CA ASN A 91 5.27 13.07 -0.43
C ASN A 91 5.47 14.49 -1.00
N LEU A 92 5.63 14.57 -2.31
CA LEU A 92 5.87 15.79 -3.07
C LEU A 92 4.60 16.46 -3.58
N ALA A 93 3.40 15.93 -3.29
CA ALA A 93 2.14 16.50 -3.77
C ALA A 93 1.96 17.98 -3.39
N GLN A 94 2.51 18.39 -2.24
CA GLN A 94 2.41 19.75 -1.71
C GLN A 94 3.78 20.46 -1.65
N VAL A 95 4.78 19.97 -2.39
CA VAL A 95 6.14 20.54 -2.36
C VAL A 95 6.18 21.99 -2.88
N TYR A 96 5.24 22.36 -3.74
CA TYR A 96 5.15 23.67 -4.37
C TYR A 96 4.41 24.72 -3.51
N ALA A 97 3.61 24.30 -2.53
CA ALA A 97 2.74 25.18 -1.74
C ALA A 97 3.44 25.88 -0.55
N GLY A 98 4.75 25.70 -0.36
CA GLY A 98 5.44 26.20 0.84
C GLY A 98 6.91 26.55 0.62
N PRO A 99 7.69 26.78 1.70
CA PRO A 99 9.10 27.18 1.63
C PRO A 99 9.97 26.12 0.95
N LYS A 100 9.50 24.87 0.91
CA LYS A 100 10.15 23.75 0.22
C LYS A 100 10.18 23.90 -1.31
N ARG A 101 9.43 24.86 -1.88
CA ARG A 101 9.51 25.17 -3.30
C ARG A 101 10.93 25.54 -3.74
N ALA A 102 11.70 26.20 -2.88
CA ALA A 102 13.09 26.55 -3.17
C ALA A 102 13.99 25.31 -3.42
N LEU A 103 13.55 24.13 -2.96
CA LEU A 103 14.25 22.86 -3.17
C LEU A 103 13.97 22.25 -4.56
N LEU A 104 12.97 22.75 -5.29
CA LEU A 104 12.68 22.37 -6.69
C LEU A 104 13.65 23.06 -7.65
N MET A 105 14.94 23.06 -7.33
CA MET A 105 15.99 23.56 -8.18
C MET A 105 16.92 22.40 -8.53
N THR A 106 17.32 22.33 -9.79
CA THR A 106 18.34 21.41 -10.30
C THR A 106 19.58 21.34 -9.40
N GLY A 107 20.10 22.49 -8.96
CA GLY A 107 21.29 22.56 -8.12
C GLY A 107 21.10 21.85 -6.77
N TRP A 108 19.89 21.89 -6.21
CA TRP A 108 19.58 21.13 -5.01
C TRP A 108 19.40 19.64 -5.34
N VAL A 109 18.58 19.30 -6.35
CA VAL A 109 18.29 17.91 -6.72
C VAL A 109 19.54 17.13 -7.12
N ASN A 110 20.47 17.77 -7.81
CA ASN A 110 21.74 17.21 -8.27
C ASN A 110 22.85 17.29 -7.20
N SER A 111 22.56 17.86 -6.02
CA SER A 111 23.57 18.05 -4.98
C SER A 111 24.03 16.71 -4.39
N PRO A 112 25.35 16.46 -4.29
CA PRO A 112 25.87 15.24 -3.69
C PRO A 112 25.61 15.16 -2.17
N GLY A 113 25.24 16.26 -1.52
CA GLY A 113 24.98 16.30 -0.07
C GLY A 113 23.67 15.64 0.38
N LEU A 114 22.84 15.18 -0.56
CA LEU A 114 21.60 14.48 -0.28
C LEU A 114 21.87 13.00 0.07
N PRO A 115 21.43 12.49 1.23
CA PRO A 115 21.82 11.16 1.70
C PRO A 115 21.37 10.01 0.78
N VAL A 116 20.21 10.15 0.13
CA VAL A 116 19.66 9.11 -0.77
C VAL A 116 19.72 9.56 -2.23
N MET A 117 19.31 10.80 -2.53
CA MET A 117 19.29 11.31 -3.90
C MET A 117 20.68 11.69 -4.43
N GLY A 118 21.60 12.12 -3.56
CA GLY A 118 22.87 12.73 -3.98
C GLY A 118 23.75 11.79 -4.80
N PRO A 119 24.02 10.55 -4.36
CA PRO A 119 24.80 9.60 -5.14
C PRO A 119 24.17 9.24 -6.51
N ILE A 120 22.84 9.37 -6.62
CA ILE A 120 22.11 9.03 -7.85
C ILE A 120 22.17 10.19 -8.83
N PHE A 121 21.71 11.36 -8.40
CA PHE A 121 21.52 12.50 -9.28
C PHE A 121 22.81 13.27 -9.54
N SER A 122 23.81 13.26 -8.64
CA SER A 122 25.12 13.86 -8.95
C SER A 122 25.82 13.15 -10.13
N ALA A 123 25.61 11.85 -10.28
CA ALA A 123 26.12 11.05 -11.41
C ALA A 123 25.18 11.11 -12.63
N LYS A 124 23.87 11.18 -12.42
CA LYS A 124 22.82 11.17 -13.45
C LYS A 124 21.94 12.40 -13.32
N ASN A 125 22.55 13.57 -13.58
CA ASN A 125 21.94 14.87 -13.32
C ASN A 125 20.63 15.08 -14.09
N ILE A 126 19.68 15.79 -13.47
CA ILE A 126 18.51 16.32 -14.17
C ILE A 126 18.89 17.65 -14.81
N THR A 127 18.45 17.88 -16.04
CA THR A 127 18.68 19.14 -16.76
C THR A 127 17.70 20.24 -16.31
N GLU A 128 18.03 21.51 -16.56
CA GLU A 128 17.12 22.63 -16.25
C GLU A 128 15.77 22.51 -16.96
N ALA A 129 15.79 22.16 -18.25
CA ALA A 129 14.57 22.00 -19.04
C ALA A 129 13.64 20.92 -18.47
N GLU A 130 14.21 19.80 -18.02
CA GLU A 130 13.43 18.74 -17.33
C GLU A 130 12.89 19.22 -15.98
N MET A 131 13.67 20.03 -15.25
CA MET A 131 13.25 20.57 -13.97
C MET A 131 12.13 21.60 -14.13
N GLU A 132 12.11 22.40 -15.18
CA GLU A 132 10.99 23.32 -15.49
C GLU A 132 9.69 22.55 -15.71
N HIS A 133 9.72 21.47 -16.49
CA HIS A 133 8.57 20.59 -16.66
C HIS A 133 8.09 20.00 -15.31
N LEU A 134 9.03 19.55 -14.48
CA LEU A 134 8.72 19.03 -13.15
C LEU A 134 8.12 20.09 -12.21
N ARG A 135 8.61 21.34 -12.24
CA ARG A 135 8.04 22.45 -11.46
C ARG A 135 6.59 22.73 -11.86
N VAL A 136 6.28 22.73 -13.16
CA VAL A 136 4.89 22.86 -13.65
C VAL A 136 4.03 21.70 -13.19
N PHE A 137 4.54 20.48 -13.22
CA PHE A 137 3.82 19.32 -12.69
C PHE A 137 3.51 19.48 -11.19
N PHE A 138 4.48 19.87 -10.37
CA PHE A 138 4.28 20.06 -8.94
C PHE A 138 3.38 21.25 -8.60
N SER A 139 3.42 22.32 -9.42
CA SER A 139 2.54 23.48 -9.23
C SER A 139 1.07 23.12 -9.44
N GLU A 140 0.75 22.33 -10.45
CA GLU A 140 -0.61 21.83 -10.68
C GLU A 140 -1.01 20.78 -9.65
N THR A 141 -0.08 19.90 -9.26
CA THR A 141 -0.34 18.87 -8.25
C THR A 141 -0.67 19.47 -6.88
N ALA A 142 -0.01 20.57 -6.50
CA ALA A 142 -0.26 21.25 -5.24
C ALA A 142 -1.67 21.87 -5.13
N LYS A 143 -2.32 22.17 -6.27
CA LYS A 143 -3.71 22.66 -6.29
C LYS A 143 -4.73 21.57 -5.97
N GLN A 144 -4.34 20.30 -6.10
CA GLN A 144 -5.22 19.17 -5.85
C GLN A 144 -5.10 18.72 -4.38
N PRO A 145 -6.22 18.26 -3.76
CA PRO A 145 -6.15 17.66 -2.44
C PRO A 145 -5.28 16.40 -2.49
N VAL A 146 -4.45 16.20 -1.46
CA VAL A 146 -3.60 15.01 -1.36
C VAL A 146 -4.50 13.78 -1.22
N ALA A 147 -4.56 12.96 -2.25
CA ALA A 147 -5.37 11.74 -2.24
C ALA A 147 -4.93 10.81 -1.09
N ALA A 148 -5.91 10.27 -0.35
CA ALA A 148 -5.65 9.31 0.71
C ALA A 148 -5.01 8.03 0.13
N SER A 149 -4.03 7.48 0.85
CA SER A 149 -3.34 6.26 0.42
C SER A 149 -4.30 5.07 0.35
N LYS A 150 -4.37 4.38 -0.79
CA LYS A 150 -5.16 3.14 -0.96
C LYS A 150 -4.52 1.90 -0.32
N THR A 151 -3.37 2.06 0.34
CA THR A 151 -2.62 0.98 1.00
C THR A 151 -3.48 0.16 1.97
N GLY A 152 -4.32 0.82 2.77
CA GLY A 152 -5.20 0.12 3.70
C GLY A 152 -6.21 -0.79 3.01
N SER A 153 -6.75 -0.36 1.87
CA SER A 153 -7.67 -1.15 1.05
C SER A 153 -6.97 -2.34 0.39
N PHE A 154 -5.74 -2.16 -0.09
CA PHE A 154 -4.93 -3.23 -0.66
C PHE A 154 -4.57 -4.29 0.38
N VAL A 155 -4.09 -3.87 1.57
CA VAL A 155 -3.78 -4.78 2.68
C VAL A 155 -5.03 -5.51 3.15
N GLY A 156 -6.17 -4.80 3.27
CA GLY A 156 -7.45 -5.40 3.65
C GLY A 156 -7.91 -6.46 2.65
N ALA A 157 -7.88 -6.15 1.35
CA ALA A 157 -8.25 -7.09 0.29
C ALA A 157 -7.29 -8.29 0.24
N GLY A 158 -5.98 -8.07 0.40
CA GLY A 158 -4.97 -9.13 0.43
C GLY A 158 -5.15 -10.07 1.62
N ALA A 159 -5.37 -9.53 2.82
CA ALA A 159 -5.64 -10.31 4.03
C ALA A 159 -6.93 -11.12 3.90
N ALA A 160 -8.01 -10.51 3.39
CA ALA A 160 -9.28 -11.18 3.14
C ALA A 160 -9.12 -12.32 2.12
N GLY A 161 -8.40 -12.08 1.02
CA GLY A 161 -8.10 -13.10 0.01
C GLY A 161 -7.29 -14.27 0.58
N PHE A 162 -6.27 -14.00 1.39
CA PHE A 162 -5.45 -15.02 2.04
C PHE A 162 -6.28 -15.88 3.01
N ILE A 163 -7.11 -15.26 3.84
CA ILE A 163 -8.02 -15.97 4.76
C ILE A 163 -9.00 -16.83 3.97
N GLY A 164 -9.59 -16.28 2.90
CA GLY A 164 -10.52 -17.02 2.03
C GLY A 164 -9.88 -18.26 1.41
N ILE A 165 -8.66 -18.12 0.90
CA ILE A 165 -7.87 -19.24 0.36
C ILE A 165 -7.59 -20.29 1.44
N MET A 166 -7.17 -19.88 2.64
CA MET A 166 -6.93 -20.82 3.74
C MET A 166 -8.20 -21.59 4.15
N ILE A 167 -9.35 -20.92 4.22
CA ILE A 167 -10.63 -21.56 4.51
C ILE A 167 -11.00 -22.55 3.40
N PHE A 168 -10.87 -22.15 2.14
CA PHE A 168 -11.16 -23.00 0.99
C PHE A 168 -10.31 -24.27 0.99
N PHE A 169 -8.99 -24.14 1.13
CA PHE A 169 -8.09 -25.29 1.21
C PHE A 169 -8.37 -26.15 2.44
N SER A 170 -8.69 -25.55 3.58
CA SER A 170 -9.09 -26.30 4.78
C SER A 170 -10.34 -27.16 4.52
N ILE A 171 -11.37 -26.61 3.86
CA ILE A 171 -12.59 -27.37 3.54
C ILE A 171 -12.30 -28.50 2.53
N VAL A 172 -11.64 -28.19 1.41
CA VAL A 172 -11.34 -29.16 0.35
C VAL A 172 -10.41 -30.27 0.86
N TRP A 173 -9.40 -29.93 1.66
CA TRP A 173 -8.37 -30.87 2.11
C TRP A 173 -8.72 -31.59 3.43
N SER A 174 -9.58 -31.02 4.28
CA SER A 174 -9.99 -31.67 5.55
C SER A 174 -10.65 -33.04 5.33
N GLY A 175 -11.32 -33.23 4.19
CA GLY A 175 -11.91 -34.51 3.80
C GLY A 175 -10.87 -35.61 3.52
N ARG A 176 -9.68 -35.25 3.03
CA ARG A 176 -8.62 -36.21 2.66
C ARG A 176 -8.02 -36.91 3.87
N TYR A 177 -7.72 -36.16 4.93
CA TYR A 177 -7.13 -36.72 6.16
C TYR A 177 -8.14 -37.63 6.89
N ARG A 178 -9.42 -37.22 6.93
CA ARG A 178 -10.51 -38.00 7.55
C ARG A 178 -10.77 -39.32 6.81
N LYS A 179 -10.73 -39.31 5.47
CA LYS A 179 -10.91 -40.53 4.66
C LYS A 179 -9.74 -41.51 4.80
N ARG A 180 -8.51 -41.01 4.97
CA ARG A 180 -7.31 -41.83 5.20
C ARG A 180 -7.29 -42.50 6.58
N ASN A 181 -7.82 -41.83 7.60
CA ASN A 181 -7.73 -42.29 8.99
C ASN A 181 -9.02 -42.94 9.51
N LYS A 182 -9.99 -43.25 8.62
CA LYS A 182 -11.30 -43.86 8.95
C LYS A 182 -12.05 -43.19 10.13
N GLY A 183 -11.76 -41.92 10.41
CA GLY A 183 -12.38 -41.18 11.50
C GLY A 183 -11.79 -41.40 12.91
N THR A 184 -10.70 -42.16 13.09
CA THR A 184 -10.04 -42.27 14.40
C THR A 184 -8.56 -41.88 14.34
N ALA A 185 -8.11 -41.06 15.28
CA ALA A 185 -6.68 -40.78 15.46
C ALA A 185 -5.91 -42.04 15.93
N HIS A 186 -6.63 -42.97 16.56
CA HIS A 186 -6.12 -44.26 17.02
C HIS A 186 -5.63 -45.14 15.85
N ASP A 187 -6.39 -45.25 14.75
CA ASP A 187 -5.96 -46.01 13.57
C ASP A 187 -4.74 -45.40 12.87
N ALA A 188 -4.61 -44.06 12.91
CA ALA A 188 -3.47 -43.35 12.34
C ALA A 188 -2.19 -43.55 13.16
N LEU A 189 -2.31 -43.54 14.50
CA LEU A 189 -1.21 -43.86 15.41
C LEU A 189 -0.83 -45.34 15.33
N TRP A 190 -1.80 -46.25 15.29
CA TRP A 190 -1.54 -47.70 15.22
C TRP A 190 -0.87 -48.11 13.90
N ARG A 191 -1.21 -47.47 12.77
CA ARG A 191 -0.52 -47.69 11.48
C ARG A 191 0.91 -47.16 11.43
N ASN A 192 1.25 -46.09 12.14
CA ASN A 192 2.58 -45.49 12.12
C ASN A 192 3.49 -46.00 13.26
N TYR A 193 2.92 -46.30 14.42
CA TYR A 193 3.64 -46.67 15.65
C TYR A 193 3.27 -48.06 16.19
N GLY A 194 2.11 -48.62 15.85
CA GLY A 194 1.62 -49.91 16.36
C GLY A 194 2.04 -51.15 15.56
N GLY A 195 2.75 -50.98 14.44
CA GLY A 195 3.17 -52.08 13.55
C GLY A 195 4.65 -52.47 13.60
N LYS A 196 5.49 -51.80 14.41
CA LYS A 196 6.92 -52.10 14.57
C LYS A 196 7.28 -52.63 15.97
N GLY A 197 6.30 -53.20 16.67
CA GLY A 197 6.51 -53.95 17.92
C GLY A 197 6.47 -55.45 17.67
N GLY A 198 7.31 -55.94 16.77
CA GLY A 198 7.58 -57.37 16.64
C GLY A 198 8.93 -57.68 17.27
N LYS A 199 8.92 -58.09 18.54
CA LYS A 199 9.68 -59.20 19.12
C LYS A 199 8.97 -59.62 20.41
#